data_AF-U3AGM7-F1
#
_entry.id   AF-U3AGM7-F1
#
_cell.length_a   1.000
_cell.length_b   1.000
_cell.length_c   1.000
_cell.angle_alpha   90.00
_cell.angle_beta   90.00
_cell.angle_gamma   90.00
#
_symmetry.space_group_name_H-M   'P 1'
#
loop_
_entity.id
_entity.type
_entity.pdbx_description
1 polymer ?
#
loop_
_entity_poly.entity_id
_entity_poly.type
_entity_poly.pdbx_seq_one_letter_code
_entity_poly.pdbx_strand_id
1 'polypeptide(L)'
;MNKHHKGIWYAYIGSFLTPFTLMLSGVIAIVYAGYRLDKDEDGEVVNSHYYGLIRSFFLFLTFFVVLIVTIATSNGVLIGVNDYWIKNSAIEEIAYFIPIIGGVISAIAIVIWFVRMFKGMRLLRDDKPIVQKKSLHQF
;
A
#
# COMPACT_ATOMS: atom_id res chain seq x y z
N MET A 1 35.22 8.08 -8.57
CA MET A 1 34.36 6.87 -8.53
C MET A 1 33.78 6.70 -7.13
N ASN A 2 32.79 7.49 -6.70
CA ASN A 2 32.20 7.39 -5.35
C ASN A 2 30.95 8.29 -5.20
N LYS A 3 29.98 7.85 -4.37
CA LYS A 3 28.65 8.43 -4.03
C LYS A 3 27.43 7.83 -4.76
N HIS A 4 27.44 7.68 -6.10
CA HIS A 4 26.23 7.23 -6.82
C HIS A 4 25.85 5.75 -6.61
N HIS A 5 26.80 4.89 -6.20
CA HIS A 5 26.57 3.44 -6.05
C HIS A 5 25.87 3.06 -4.74
N LYS A 6 26.00 3.86 -3.67
CA LYS A 6 25.40 3.52 -2.37
C LYS A 6 23.87 3.53 -2.42
N GLY A 7 23.28 4.50 -3.13
CA GLY A 7 21.83 4.59 -3.33
C GLY A 7 21.25 3.37 -4.06
N ILE A 8 21.95 2.87 -5.08
CA ILE A 8 21.58 1.66 -5.82
C ILE A 8 21.60 0.43 -4.89
N TRP A 9 22.56 0.35 -3.97
CA TRP A 9 22.65 -0.74 -3.02
C TRP A 9 21.45 -0.79 -2.06
N TYR A 10 21.01 0.38 -1.56
CA TYR A 10 19.76 0.48 -0.78
C TYR A 10 18.52 0.10 -1.61
N ALA A 11 18.47 0.48 -2.88
CA ALA A 11 17.39 0.09 -3.78
C ALA A 11 17.36 -1.43 -4.03
N TYR A 12 18.52 -2.08 -4.14
CA TYR A 12 18.62 -3.54 -4.27
C TYR A 12 18.17 -4.26 -3.01
N ILE A 13 18.64 -3.84 -1.82
CA ILE A 13 18.17 -4.42 -0.56
C ILE A 13 16.67 -4.20 -0.39
N GLY A 14 16.18 -2.99 -0.63
CA GLY A 14 14.77 -2.65 -0.54
C GLY A 14 13.93 -3.54 -1.47
N SER A 15 14.32 -3.65 -2.73
CA SER A 15 13.65 -4.50 -3.72
C SER A 15 13.66 -5.98 -3.34
N PHE A 16 14.77 -6.47 -2.77
CA PHE A 16 14.89 -7.83 -2.28
C PHE A 16 13.99 -8.11 -1.07
N LEU A 17 13.90 -7.18 -0.12
CA LEU A 17 13.08 -7.35 1.09
C LEU A 17 11.58 -7.14 0.85
N THR A 18 11.22 -6.30 -0.12
CA THR A 18 9.81 -5.96 -0.46
C THR A 18 8.88 -7.17 -0.57
N PRO A 19 9.19 -8.23 -1.34
CA PRO A 19 8.32 -9.40 -1.44
C PRO A 19 8.17 -10.18 -0.13
N PHE A 20 9.19 -10.19 0.73
CA PHE A 20 9.18 -10.97 1.97
C PHE A 20 8.50 -10.23 3.13
N THR A 21 8.66 -8.92 3.23
CA THR A 21 8.17 -8.16 4.40
C THR A 21 6.69 -7.82 4.29
N LEU A 22 6.21 -7.44 3.10
CA LEU A 22 4.88 -6.87 2.91
C LEU A 22 3.94 -7.77 2.09
N MET A 23 4.47 -8.47 1.08
CA MET A 23 3.62 -9.29 0.21
C MET A 23 3.39 -10.69 0.79
N LEU A 24 4.43 -11.43 1.15
CA LEU A 24 4.28 -12.82 1.59
C LEU A 24 3.45 -12.94 2.89
N SER A 25 3.71 -12.08 3.86
CA SER A 25 2.96 -12.03 5.13
C SER A 25 1.47 -11.72 4.91
N GLY A 26 1.17 -10.76 4.03
CA GLY A 26 -0.20 -10.40 3.67
C GLY A 26 -0.92 -11.51 2.92
N VAL A 27 -0.27 -12.15 1.96
CA VAL A 27 -0.83 -13.28 1.19
C VAL A 27 -1.21 -14.43 2.11
N ILE A 28 -0.30 -14.83 3.02
CA ILE A 28 -0.58 -15.91 3.99
C ILE A 28 -1.80 -15.57 4.86
N ALA A 29 -1.87 -14.34 5.37
CA ALA A 29 -2.98 -13.89 6.21
C ALA A 29 -4.32 -13.92 5.47
N ILE A 30 -4.35 -13.52 4.20
CA ILE A 30 -5.57 -13.53 3.37
C ILE A 30 -5.99 -14.96 2.99
N VAL A 31 -5.04 -15.83 2.63
CA VAL A 31 -5.34 -17.24 2.34
C VAL A 31 -5.91 -17.92 3.57
N TYR A 32 -5.34 -17.68 4.75
CA TYR A 32 -5.86 -18.22 6.01
C TYR A 32 -7.27 -17.69 6.33
N ALA A 33 -7.48 -16.37 6.21
CA ALA A 33 -8.79 -15.75 6.42
C ALA A 33 -9.85 -16.30 5.45
N GLY A 34 -9.49 -16.47 4.17
CA GLY A 34 -10.37 -17.05 3.15
C GLY A 34 -10.72 -18.51 3.45
N TYR A 35 -9.74 -19.32 3.84
CA TYR A 35 -9.96 -20.72 4.23
C TYR A 35 -10.90 -20.87 5.43
N ARG A 36 -10.77 -20.00 6.44
CA ARG A 36 -11.63 -20.03 7.64
C ARG A 36 -13.04 -19.53 7.34
N LEU A 37 -13.17 -18.52 6.48
CA LEU A 37 -14.47 -18.05 5.99
C LEU A 37 -15.22 -19.13 5.20
N ASP A 38 -14.53 -19.87 4.35
CA ASP A 38 -15.15 -20.95 3.54
C ASP A 38 -15.71 -22.08 4.41
N LYS A 39 -15.12 -22.28 5.59
CA LYS A 39 -15.60 -23.27 6.57
C LYS A 39 -16.77 -22.79 7.43
N ASP A 40 -17.00 -21.48 7.54
CA ASP A 40 -18.11 -20.84 8.27
C ASP A 40 -18.33 -21.31 9.74
N GLU A 41 -17.30 -21.87 10.38
CA GLU A 41 -17.39 -22.48 11.73
C GLU A 41 -17.15 -21.48 12.88
N ASP A 42 -16.72 -20.24 12.59
CA ASP A 42 -16.12 -19.34 13.57
C ASP A 42 -17.06 -18.26 14.15
N GLY A 43 -18.32 -18.28 13.73
CA GLY A 43 -19.35 -17.34 14.19
C GLY A 43 -19.28 -15.96 13.51
N GLU A 44 -20.41 -15.24 13.58
CA GLU A 44 -20.65 -14.02 12.81
C GLU A 44 -19.64 -12.89 13.12
N VAL A 45 -19.21 -12.77 14.38
CA VAL A 45 -18.23 -11.76 14.81
C VAL A 45 -16.87 -12.00 14.15
N VAL A 46 -16.35 -13.22 14.18
CA VAL A 46 -15.03 -13.56 13.63
C VAL A 46 -15.04 -13.48 12.10
N ASN A 47 -16.12 -13.96 11.48
CA ASN A 47 -16.31 -13.85 10.02
C ASN A 47 -16.28 -12.38 9.56
N SER A 48 -16.91 -11.47 10.29
CA SER A 48 -16.87 -10.03 9.97
C SER A 48 -15.43 -9.45 9.98
N HIS A 49 -14.55 -9.99 10.81
CA HIS A 49 -13.15 -9.58 10.88
C HIS A 49 -12.33 -10.16 9.73
N TYR A 50 -12.54 -11.42 9.36
CA TYR A 50 -11.88 -11.99 8.18
C TYR A 50 -12.24 -11.23 6.90
N TYR A 51 -13.52 -10.90 6.68
CA TYR A 51 -13.92 -10.05 5.56
C TYR A 51 -13.28 -8.65 5.61
N GLY A 52 -13.24 -8.04 6.80
CA GLY A 52 -12.60 -6.73 7.01
C GLY A 52 -11.10 -6.74 6.71
N LEU A 53 -10.40 -7.80 7.10
CA LEU A 53 -8.98 -8.02 6.83
C LEU A 53 -8.71 -8.16 5.33
N ILE A 54 -9.44 -9.06 4.66
CA ILE A 54 -9.32 -9.30 3.21
C ILE A 54 -9.53 -7.99 2.44
N ARG A 55 -10.64 -7.30 2.69
CA ARG A 55 -10.97 -6.06 2.00
C ARG A 55 -9.94 -4.96 2.23
N SER A 56 -9.52 -4.77 3.49
CA SER A 56 -8.54 -3.75 3.83
C SER A 56 -7.21 -4.03 3.15
N PHE A 57 -6.75 -5.28 3.17
CA PHE A 57 -5.52 -5.69 2.48
C PHE A 57 -5.55 -5.34 0.99
N PHE A 58 -6.59 -5.75 0.26
CA PHE A 58 -6.70 -5.44 -1.17
C PHE A 58 -6.79 -3.93 -1.45
N LEU A 59 -7.53 -3.17 -0.64
CA LEU A 59 -7.61 -1.72 -0.79
C LEU A 59 -6.23 -1.04 -0.65
N PHE A 60 -5.47 -1.40 0.39
CA PHE A 60 -4.14 -0.85 0.59
C PHE A 60 -3.15 -1.33 -0.47
N LEU A 61 -3.20 -2.61 -0.84
CA LEU A 61 -2.37 -3.17 -1.91
C LEU A 61 -2.60 -2.43 -3.24
N THR A 62 -3.85 -2.30 -3.68
CA THR A 62 -4.19 -1.56 -4.89
C THR A 62 -3.76 -0.11 -4.81
N PHE A 63 -4.00 0.55 -3.67
CA PHE A 63 -3.57 1.92 -3.45
C PHE A 63 -2.04 2.09 -3.63
N PHE A 64 -1.23 1.26 -2.98
CA PHE A 64 0.23 1.34 -3.09
C PHE A 64 0.72 1.01 -4.50
N VAL A 65 0.17 -0.01 -5.14
CA VAL A 65 0.54 -0.38 -6.52
C VAL A 65 0.25 0.78 -7.47
N VAL A 66 -0.96 1.36 -7.41
CA VAL A 66 -1.33 2.51 -8.25
C VAL A 66 -0.44 3.71 -7.96
N LEU A 67 -0.22 4.04 -6.68
CA LEU A 67 0.63 5.16 -6.29
C LEU A 67 2.06 5.03 -6.83
N ILE A 68 2.68 3.85 -6.68
CA ILE A 68 4.04 3.58 -7.18
C ILE A 68 4.10 3.72 -8.70
N VAL A 69 3.16 3.11 -9.43
CA VAL A 69 3.10 3.20 -10.88
C VAL A 69 2.92 4.65 -11.32
N THR A 70 2.01 5.41 -10.69
CA THR A 70 1.81 6.82 -10.99
C THR A 70 3.08 7.64 -10.77
N ILE A 71 3.76 7.50 -9.63
CA ILE A 71 5.00 8.23 -9.33
C ILE A 71 6.08 7.90 -10.36
N ALA A 72 6.29 6.61 -10.64
CA ALA A 72 7.32 6.15 -11.57
C ALA A 72 7.05 6.67 -12.99
N THR A 73 5.81 6.55 -13.46
CA THR A 73 5.42 7.02 -14.80
C THR A 73 5.49 8.54 -14.90
N SER A 74 4.95 9.29 -13.94
CA SER A 74 5.00 10.76 -13.97
C SER A 74 6.44 11.28 -13.95
N ASN A 75 7.31 10.71 -13.12
CA ASN A 75 8.71 11.08 -13.08
C ASN A 75 9.43 10.74 -14.40
N GLY A 76 9.23 9.52 -14.92
CA GLY A 76 9.83 9.08 -16.19
C GLY A 76 9.39 9.93 -17.39
N VAL A 77 8.10 10.30 -17.46
CA VAL A 77 7.57 11.16 -18.53
C VAL A 77 8.16 12.56 -18.44
N LEU A 78 8.23 13.17 -17.25
CA LEU A 78 8.75 14.54 -17.11
C LEU A 78 10.24 14.63 -17.42
N ILE A 79 11.05 13.65 -16.98
CA ILE A 79 12.46 13.57 -17.34
C ILE A 79 12.59 13.38 -18.86
N GLY A 80 11.80 12.49 -19.47
CA GLY A 80 11.80 12.28 -20.91
C GLY A 80 11.42 13.53 -21.71
N VAL A 81 10.38 14.27 -21.29
CA VAL A 81 9.99 15.52 -21.95
C VAL A 81 11.11 16.58 -21.83
N ASN A 82 11.75 16.67 -20.66
CA ASN A 82 12.86 17.59 -20.44
C ASN A 82 14.07 17.28 -21.34
N ASP A 83 14.44 16.00 -21.45
CA ASP A 83 15.63 15.57 -22.18
C ASP A 83 15.46 15.60 -23.70
N TYR A 84 14.25 15.29 -24.20
CA TYR A 84 14.01 15.12 -25.64
C TYR A 84 13.33 16.31 -26.32
N TRP A 85 12.52 17.11 -25.60
CA TRP A 85 11.67 18.13 -26.23
C TRP A 85 11.94 19.54 -25.72
N ILE A 86 11.96 19.76 -24.40
CA ILE A 86 12.05 21.09 -23.81
C ILE A 86 12.99 21.05 -22.61
N LYS A 87 14.24 21.52 -22.80
CA LYS A 87 15.17 21.71 -21.69
C LYS A 87 14.73 22.91 -20.85
N ASN A 88 14.09 22.64 -19.72
CA ASN A 88 13.63 23.66 -18.80
C ASN A 88 13.88 23.22 -17.36
N SER A 89 14.63 24.04 -16.60
CA SER A 89 14.95 23.78 -15.19
C SER A 89 13.70 23.65 -14.31
N ALA A 90 12.58 24.26 -14.68
CA ALA A 90 11.31 24.12 -13.95
C ALA A 90 10.73 22.69 -14.03
N ILE A 91 10.91 21.99 -15.15
CA ILE A 91 10.43 20.61 -15.34
C ILE A 91 11.27 19.65 -14.49
N GLU A 92 12.58 19.89 -14.45
CA GLU A 92 13.53 19.12 -13.65
C GLU A 92 13.25 19.27 -12.14
N GLU A 93 12.94 20.47 -11.69
CA GLU A 93 12.57 20.73 -10.29
C GLU A 93 11.26 20.00 -9.90
N ILE A 94 10.23 20.08 -10.75
CA ILE A 94 8.96 19.36 -10.51
C ILE A 94 9.18 17.84 -10.48
N ALA A 95 10.00 17.29 -11.39
CA ALA A 95 10.30 15.87 -11.43
C ALA A 95 10.96 15.37 -10.12
N TYR A 96 11.82 16.19 -9.50
CA TYR A 96 12.43 15.88 -8.21
C TYR A 96 11.42 15.85 -7.04
N PHE A 97 10.37 16.67 -7.09
CA PHE A 97 9.35 16.72 -6.04
C PHE A 97 8.38 15.54 -6.05
N ILE A 98 8.11 14.94 -7.22
CA ILE A 98 7.10 13.88 -7.36
C ILE A 98 7.36 12.67 -6.45
N PRO A 99 8.58 12.09 -6.40
CA PRO A 99 8.88 11.01 -5.47
C PRO A 99 8.73 11.40 -4.00
N ILE A 100 9.03 12.65 -3.64
CA ILE A 100 8.93 13.15 -2.26
C ILE A 100 7.46 13.19 -1.83
N ILE A 101 6.60 13.80 -2.65
CA ILE A 101 5.15 13.88 -2.39
C ILE A 101 4.57 12.47 -2.32
N GLY A 102 4.96 11.60 -3.24
CA GLY A 102 4.59 10.19 -3.23
C GLY A 102 4.97 9.47 -1.94
N GLY A 103 6.19 9.70 -1.45
CA GLY A 103 6.67 9.19 -0.17
C GLY A 103 5.85 9.67 1.02
N VAL A 104 5.49 10.96 1.05
CA VAL A 104 4.65 11.54 2.11
C VAL A 104 3.25 10.92 2.11
N ILE A 105 2.61 10.82 0.93
CA ILE A 105 1.29 10.18 0.78
C ILE A 105 1.34 8.72 1.24
N SER A 106 2.37 7.99 0.85
CA SER A 106 2.60 6.60 1.27
C SER A 106 2.74 6.48 2.78
N ALA A 107 3.54 7.35 3.42
CA ALA A 107 3.71 7.34 4.88
C ALA A 107 2.38 7.57 5.62
N ILE A 108 1.56 8.53 5.17
CA ILE A 108 0.24 8.78 5.75
C ILE A 108 -0.66 7.55 5.59
N ALA A 109 -0.67 6.92 4.42
CA ALA A 109 -1.46 5.71 4.18
C ALA A 109 -1.04 4.54 5.09
N ILE A 110 0.27 4.37 5.33
CA ILE A 110 0.79 3.37 6.28
C ILE A 110 0.28 3.65 7.70
N VAL A 111 0.31 4.90 8.16
CA VAL A 111 -0.24 5.27 9.48
C VAL A 111 -1.73 4.95 9.57
N ILE A 112 -2.51 5.31 8.55
CA ILE A 112 -3.96 5.00 8.50
C ILE A 112 -4.19 3.48 8.53
N TRP A 113 -3.39 2.71 7.81
CA TRP A 113 -3.45 1.24 7.82
C TRP A 113 -3.21 0.68 9.22
N PHE A 114 -2.15 1.12 9.91
CA PHE A 114 -1.88 0.70 11.28
C PHE A 114 -3.04 1.04 12.23
N VAL A 115 -3.55 2.26 12.18
CA VAL A 115 -4.70 2.68 13.01
C VAL A 115 -5.91 1.78 12.78
N ARG A 116 -6.20 1.41 11.51
CA ARG A 116 -7.29 0.48 11.18
C ARG A 116 -7.05 -0.92 11.74
N MET A 117 -5.82 -1.43 11.65
CA MET A 117 -5.45 -2.75 12.19
C MET A 117 -5.60 -2.80 13.72
N PHE A 118 -5.07 -1.81 14.44
CA PHE A 118 -5.23 -1.73 15.90
C PHE A 118 -6.69 -1.59 16.32
N LYS A 119 -7.49 -0.84 15.58
CA LYS A 119 -8.93 -0.74 15.83
C LYS A 119 -9.64 -2.09 15.62
N GLY A 120 -9.30 -2.82 14.56
CA GLY A 120 -9.84 -4.15 14.29
C GLY A 120 -9.51 -5.15 15.41
N MET A 121 -8.25 -5.18 15.85
CA MET A 121 -7.84 -6.05 16.98
C MET A 121 -8.55 -5.69 18.29
N ARG A 122 -8.76 -4.40 18.56
CA ARG A 122 -9.50 -3.96 19.75
C ARG A 122 -10.97 -4.38 19.69
N LEU A 123 -11.62 -4.28 18.53
CA LEU A 123 -13.01 -4.72 18.34
C LEU A 123 -13.15 -6.24 18.52
N LEU A 124 -12.19 -7.02 18.01
CA LEU A 124 -12.15 -8.46 18.19
C LEU A 124 -12.01 -8.84 19.68
N ARG A 125 -11.15 -8.13 20.42
CA ARG A 125 -10.99 -8.35 21.87
C ARG A 125 -12.26 -8.03 22.67
N ASP A 126 -13.04 -7.05 22.20
CA ASP A 126 -14.30 -6.65 22.83
C ASP A 126 -15.51 -7.48 22.32
N ASP A 127 -15.26 -8.54 21.54
CA ASP A 127 -16.27 -9.41 20.88
C ASP A 127 -17.31 -8.64 20.04
N LYS A 128 -16.86 -7.53 19.43
CA LYS A 128 -17.74 -6.65 18.62
C LYS A 128 -17.47 -6.86 17.15
N PRO A 129 -18.51 -7.05 16.31
CA PRO A 129 -18.32 -7.20 14.88
C PRO A 129 -17.77 -5.90 14.25
N ILE A 130 -17.07 -6.05 13.13
CA ILE A 130 -16.70 -4.89 12.32
C ILE A 130 -17.97 -4.39 11.63
N VAL A 131 -18.59 -3.35 12.19
CA VAL A 131 -19.74 -2.67 11.56
C VAL A 131 -19.27 -2.03 10.26
N GLN A 132 -19.59 -2.69 9.15
CA GLN A 132 -19.30 -2.21 7.82
C GLN A 132 -20.30 -1.09 7.51
N LYS A 133 -19.86 0.18 7.60
CA LYS A 133 -20.62 1.27 6.97
C LYS A 133 -20.69 0.96 5.47
N LYS A 134 -21.86 0.59 4.97
CA LYS A 134 -22.15 0.54 3.53
C LYS A 134 -21.66 1.87 2.94
N SER A 135 -20.62 1.81 2.13
CA SER A 135 -20.16 2.96 1.36
C SER A 135 -21.32 3.36 0.44
N LEU A 136 -21.63 4.66 0.37
CA LEU A 136 -22.78 5.25 -0.32
C LEU A 136 -22.88 4.97 -1.84
N HIS A 137 -22.00 4.15 -2.40
CA HIS A 137 -21.94 3.79 -3.83
C HIS A 137 -22.28 2.31 -4.09
N GLN A 138 -23.25 1.78 -3.34
CA GLN A 138 -23.98 0.57 -3.75
C GLN A 138 -25.38 0.99 -4.20
N PHE A 139 -25.44 1.57 -5.40
CA PHE A 139 -26.60 1.63 -6.28
C PHE A 139 -26.10 1.33 -7.69
#